data_AF-A0A133UXX8-F1
#
_entry.id   AF-A0A133UXX8-F1
#
_cell.length_a   1.000
_cell.length_b   1.000
_cell.length_c   1.000
_cell.angle_alpha   90.00
_cell.angle_beta   90.00
_cell.angle_gamma   90.00
#
_symmetry.space_group_name_H-M   'P 1'
#
loop_
_entity.id
_entity.type
_entity.pdbx_description
1 polymer ?
#
loop_
_entity_poly.entity_id
_entity_poly.type
_entity_poly.pdbx_seq_one_letter_code
_entity_poly.pdbx_strand_id
1 'polypeptide(L)'
;MADIPSYIAKTRGANNRSSKASFFSKLVESLFGGEVDVGLALDVFPELEEHLIAEKGTLAVRREEDTPGPNLIIEFRTAKLDPLRGGDIVERAKDQLRRYPYLIWRKRNPEVPCLLTASDGVHNFVYRPSLKGDLESVDLEGVSPFEVDKKLREIIDLEKVSYRDFSRGEPERVSKWLKRLISGGLSEG
;
A
#
# COMPACT_ATOMS: atom_id res chain seq x y z
N MET A 1 16.35 1.44 -18.38
CA MET A 1 14.92 1.13 -18.60
C MET A 1 14.54 0.04 -17.62
N ALA A 2 13.43 0.16 -16.91
CA ALA A 2 13.08 -0.79 -15.86
C ALA A 2 12.81 -2.20 -16.40
N ASP A 3 13.50 -3.19 -15.84
CA ASP A 3 13.37 -4.61 -16.23
C ASP A 3 12.23 -5.28 -15.44
N ILE A 4 11.00 -5.00 -15.88
CA ILE A 4 9.77 -5.55 -15.29
C ILE A 4 9.72 -7.08 -15.38
N PRO A 5 10.11 -7.75 -16.49
CA PRO A 5 10.21 -9.21 -16.52
C PRO A 5 11.13 -9.78 -15.44
N SER A 6 12.31 -9.19 -15.23
CA SER A 6 13.24 -9.60 -14.16
C SER A 6 12.68 -9.35 -12.77
N TYR A 7 12.00 -8.22 -12.55
CA TYR A 7 11.28 -7.96 -11.29
C TYR A 7 10.23 -9.05 -11.02
N ILE A 8 9.39 -9.40 -12.00
CA ILE A 8 8.35 -10.44 -11.83
C ILE A 8 8.99 -11.79 -11.51
N ALA A 9 10.06 -12.16 -12.22
CA ALA A 9 10.77 -13.42 -11.99
C ALA A 9 11.34 -13.51 -10.57
N LYS A 10 12.02 -12.45 -10.10
CA LYS A 10 12.58 -12.36 -8.75
C LYS A 10 11.50 -12.40 -7.67
N THR A 11 10.43 -11.63 -7.83
CA THR A 11 9.33 -11.55 -6.87
C THR A 11 8.56 -12.88 -6.76
N ARG A 12 8.37 -13.61 -7.87
CA ARG A 12 7.77 -14.95 -7.83
C ARG A 12 8.60 -15.97 -7.04
N GLY A 13 9.93 -15.82 -7.05
CA GLY A 13 10.86 -16.65 -6.28
C GLY A 13 11.02 -16.22 -4.81
N ALA A 14 10.55 -15.03 -4.43
CA ALA A 14 10.69 -14.51 -3.07
C ALA A 14 9.67 -15.13 -2.11
N ASN A 15 10.17 -15.65 -0.99
CA ASN A 15 9.36 -16.30 0.05
C ASN A 15 9.02 -15.38 1.25
N ASN A 16 9.55 -14.15 1.29
CA ASN A 16 9.36 -13.23 2.40
C ASN A 16 9.02 -11.81 1.89
N ARG A 17 8.38 -11.02 2.77
CA ARG A 17 7.90 -9.66 2.47
C ARG A 17 9.05 -8.70 2.18
N SER A 18 10.13 -8.74 2.96
CA SER A 18 11.30 -7.88 2.81
C SER A 18 11.97 -7.99 1.44
N SER A 19 12.11 -9.20 0.89
CA SER A 19 12.65 -9.43 -0.44
C SER A 19 11.76 -8.81 -1.52
N LYS A 20 10.44 -8.99 -1.42
CA LYS A 20 9.49 -8.40 -2.37
C LYS A 20 9.51 -6.87 -2.32
N ALA A 21 9.52 -6.31 -1.11
CA ALA A 21 9.68 -4.87 -0.89
C ALA A 21 10.99 -4.36 -1.52
N SER A 22 12.12 -5.02 -1.26
CA SER A 22 13.42 -4.63 -1.85
C SER A 22 13.40 -4.66 -3.38
N PHE A 23 12.77 -5.67 -3.99
CA PHE A 23 12.63 -5.72 -5.45
C PHE A 23 11.73 -4.61 -5.99
N PHE A 24 10.65 -4.26 -5.28
CA PHE A 24 9.77 -3.19 -5.68
C PHE A 24 10.44 -1.82 -5.52
N SER A 25 11.19 -1.58 -4.44
CA SER A 25 11.98 -0.35 -4.26
C SER A 25 12.91 -0.12 -5.45
N LYS A 26 13.67 -1.15 -5.83
CA LYS A 26 14.57 -1.10 -7.00
C LYS A 26 13.81 -0.87 -8.31
N LEU A 27 12.59 -1.39 -8.44
CA LEU A 27 11.74 -1.14 -9.60
C LEU A 27 11.32 0.34 -9.66
N VAL A 28 10.91 0.92 -8.53
CA VAL A 28 10.53 2.34 -8.44
C VAL A 28 11.75 3.23 -8.70
N GLU A 29 12.89 3.00 -8.03
CA GLU A 29 14.15 3.72 -8.30
C GLU A 29 14.55 3.65 -9.78
N SER A 30 14.41 2.48 -10.42
CA SER A 30 14.70 2.35 -11.85
C SER A 30 13.73 3.10 -12.78
N LEU A 31 12.50 3.38 -12.32
CA LEU A 31 11.44 4.03 -13.11
C LEU A 31 11.37 5.54 -12.91
N PHE A 32 11.69 6.00 -11.70
CA PHE A 32 11.53 7.38 -11.24
C PHE A 32 12.85 8.03 -10.79
N GLY A 33 13.95 7.28 -10.76
CA GLY A 33 15.22 7.78 -10.26
C GLY A 33 15.10 8.22 -8.80
N GLY A 34 15.40 9.50 -8.54
CA GLY A 34 15.25 10.16 -7.24
C GLY A 34 14.08 11.13 -7.14
N GLU A 35 13.16 11.15 -8.12
CA GLU A 35 11.98 12.03 -8.09
C GLU A 35 10.97 11.66 -6.98
N VAL A 36 11.12 10.47 -6.40
CA VAL A 36 10.30 9.96 -5.32
C VAL A 36 11.18 9.29 -4.27
N ASP A 37 10.84 9.54 -3.01
CA ASP A 37 11.46 8.87 -1.88
C ASP A 37 10.73 7.55 -1.61
N VAL A 38 11.48 6.45 -1.59
CA VAL A 38 10.95 5.11 -1.31
C VAL A 38 11.67 4.59 -0.08
N GLY A 39 10.94 4.47 1.01
CA GLY A 39 11.46 4.04 2.30
C GLY A 39 10.60 2.97 2.94
N LEU A 40 11.04 2.46 4.10
CA LEU A 40 10.13 1.71 4.95
C LEU A 40 9.01 2.65 5.40
N ALA A 41 7.80 2.12 5.53
CA ALA A 41 6.66 2.95 5.94
C ALA A 41 6.89 3.62 7.30
N LEU A 42 7.66 3.01 8.20
CA LEU A 42 8.05 3.60 9.50
C LEU A 42 8.94 4.83 9.37
N ASP A 43 9.84 4.84 8.38
CA ASP A 43 10.76 5.96 8.17
C ASP A 43 9.99 7.20 7.67
N VAL A 44 8.91 6.98 6.91
CA VAL A 44 8.04 8.04 6.36
C VAL A 44 6.91 8.44 7.33
N PHE A 45 6.38 7.46 8.08
CA PHE A 45 5.30 7.62 9.06
C PHE A 45 5.72 7.02 10.41
N PRO A 46 6.50 7.76 11.22
CA PRO A 46 6.99 7.29 12.53
C PRO A 46 5.86 6.86 13.49
N GLU A 47 4.65 7.39 13.32
CA GLU A 47 3.46 7.07 14.11
C GLU A 47 3.06 5.58 14.01
N LEU A 48 3.52 4.89 12.97
CA LEU A 48 3.29 3.45 12.81
C LEU A 48 4.10 2.60 13.80
N GLU A 49 5.17 3.16 14.40
CA GLU A 49 6.04 2.48 15.36
C GLU A 49 5.31 2.13 16.66
N GLU A 50 4.50 3.08 17.16
CA GLU A 50 3.76 2.95 18.43
C GLU A 50 2.83 1.71 18.46
N HIS A 51 2.47 1.17 17.30
CA HIS A 51 1.50 0.10 17.18
C HIS A 51 2.07 -1.19 16.55
N LEU A 52 3.38 -1.26 16.26
CA LEU A 52 4.07 -2.42 15.69
C LEU A 52 3.36 -3.04 14.45
N ILE A 53 2.61 -2.22 13.69
CA ILE A 53 1.80 -2.68 12.55
C ILE A 53 2.66 -2.86 11.29
N ALA A 54 3.82 -2.21 11.25
CA ALA A 54 4.77 -2.35 10.16
C ALA A 54 5.44 -3.73 10.21
N GLU A 55 4.77 -4.72 9.64
CA GLU A 55 5.40 -5.98 9.27
C GLU A 55 6.63 -5.66 8.41
N LYS A 56 7.79 -6.26 8.74
CA LYS A 56 9.04 -6.09 7.98
C LYS A 56 8.75 -6.24 6.49
N GLY A 57 8.77 -5.13 5.74
CA GLY A 57 8.47 -5.10 4.31
C GLY A 57 7.27 -4.24 3.87
N THR A 58 6.65 -3.42 4.71
CA THR A 58 5.76 -2.34 4.22
C THR A 58 6.58 -1.16 3.74
N LEU A 59 6.33 -0.70 2.51
CA LEU A 59 6.99 0.47 1.93
C LEU A 59 6.07 1.69 1.94
N ALA A 60 6.67 2.86 1.99
CA ALA A 60 6.01 4.11 1.64
C ALA A 60 6.72 4.74 0.44
N VAL A 61 5.95 5.30 -0.48
CA VAL A 61 6.44 6.18 -1.54
C VAL A 61 5.91 7.58 -1.26
N ARG A 62 6.83 8.52 -1.04
CA ARG A 62 6.55 9.93 -0.80
C ARG A 62 7.15 10.76 -1.94
N ARG A 63 6.44 11.80 -2.37
CA ARG A 63 6.98 12.78 -3.32
C ARG A 63 7.74 13.87 -2.56
N GLU A 64 8.63 14.58 -3.25
CA GLU A 64 9.25 15.80 -2.72
C GLU A 64 8.18 16.79 -2.21
N GLU A 65 8.53 17.54 -1.17
CA GLU A 65 7.60 18.34 -0.35
C GLU A 65 6.75 19.34 -1.15
N ASP A 66 7.20 19.74 -2.34
CA ASP A 66 6.54 20.75 -3.17
C ASP A 66 5.68 20.17 -4.30
N THR A 67 5.52 18.84 -4.41
CA THR A 67 4.71 18.24 -5.48
C THR A 67 3.36 17.69 -4.98
N PRO A 68 2.22 18.20 -5.49
CA PRO A 68 0.91 17.68 -5.10
C PRO A 68 0.72 16.21 -5.49
N GLY A 69 0.20 15.41 -4.55
CA GLY A 69 -0.15 14.00 -4.76
C GLY A 69 -0.29 13.24 -3.43
N PRO A 70 -1.03 12.11 -3.41
CA PRO A 70 -1.14 11.28 -2.21
C PRO A 70 0.16 10.50 -1.97
N ASN A 71 0.48 10.25 -0.71
CA ASN A 71 1.49 9.25 -0.35
C ASN A 71 1.00 7.85 -0.73
N LEU A 72 1.90 6.92 -1.01
CA LEU A 72 1.53 5.52 -1.30
C LEU A 72 2.09 4.61 -0.22
N ILE A 73 1.24 3.85 0.47
CA ILE A 73 1.66 2.80 1.42
C ILE A 73 1.43 1.45 0.76
N ILE A 74 2.44 0.59 0.74
CA ILE A 74 2.42 -0.71 0.06
C ILE A 74 2.74 -1.80 1.06
N GLU A 75 1.76 -2.65 1.34
CA GLU A 75 1.92 -3.83 2.18
C GLU A 75 2.11 -5.08 1.31
N PHE A 76 3.26 -5.74 1.48
CA PHE A 76 3.58 -6.96 0.75
C PHE A 76 3.07 -8.22 1.45
N ARG A 77 2.44 -9.09 0.67
CA ARG A 77 1.92 -10.39 1.09
C ARG A 77 2.86 -11.51 0.66
N THR A 78 3.04 -12.48 1.54
CA THR A 78 3.70 -13.75 1.20
C THR A 78 2.75 -14.65 0.39
N ALA A 79 1.49 -14.74 0.81
CA ALA A 79 0.44 -15.43 0.10
C ALA A 79 0.11 -14.75 -1.24
N LYS A 80 -0.29 -15.55 -2.24
CA LYS A 80 -0.72 -15.05 -3.54
C LYS A 80 -2.04 -14.30 -3.38
N LEU A 81 -2.10 -13.08 -3.89
CA LEU A 81 -3.30 -12.27 -4.01
C LEU A 81 -4.00 -12.57 -5.35
N ASP A 82 -4.43 -13.81 -5.53
CA ASP A 82 -5.15 -14.21 -6.74
C ASP A 82 -6.64 -13.83 -6.62
N PRO A 83 -7.16 -12.92 -7.46
CA PRO A 83 -8.57 -12.49 -7.41
C PRO A 83 -9.56 -13.64 -7.59
N LEU A 84 -9.16 -14.74 -8.23
CA LEU A 84 -10.02 -15.87 -8.55
C LEU A 84 -10.06 -16.92 -7.42
N ARG A 85 -9.18 -16.83 -6.41
CA ARG A 85 -8.98 -17.90 -5.41
C ARG A 85 -9.37 -17.55 -3.97
N GLY A 86 -9.94 -16.38 -3.70
CA GLY A 86 -10.58 -16.15 -2.41
C GLY A 86 -10.82 -14.69 -2.05
N GLY A 87 -12.10 -14.30 -1.96
CA GLY A 87 -12.51 -13.01 -1.40
C GLY A 87 -11.96 -12.79 0.02
N ASP A 88 -11.86 -13.85 0.82
CA ASP A 88 -11.35 -13.81 2.19
C ASP A 88 -9.91 -13.30 2.29
N ILE A 89 -9.04 -13.63 1.31
CA ILE A 89 -7.64 -13.19 1.31
C ILE A 89 -7.58 -11.67 1.04
N VAL A 90 -8.40 -11.18 0.12
CA VAL A 90 -8.46 -9.76 -0.23
C VAL A 90 -9.09 -8.96 0.91
N GLU A 91 -10.14 -9.46 1.55
CA GLU A 91 -10.75 -8.79 2.70
C GLU A 91 -9.82 -8.74 3.92
N ARG A 92 -9.10 -9.84 4.22
CA ARG A 92 -8.05 -9.81 5.26
C ARG A 92 -6.96 -8.79 4.94
N ALA A 93 -6.59 -8.67 3.66
CA ALA A 93 -5.62 -7.67 3.26
C ALA A 93 -6.15 -6.23 3.47
N LYS A 94 -7.43 -5.99 3.18
CA LYS A 94 -8.10 -4.70 3.43
C LYS A 94 -8.18 -4.37 4.91
N ASP A 95 -8.49 -5.35 5.76
CA ASP A 95 -8.56 -5.15 7.21
C ASP A 95 -7.23 -4.65 7.78
N GLN A 96 -6.12 -5.27 7.38
CA GLN A 96 -4.78 -4.81 7.77
C GLN A 96 -4.46 -3.43 7.18
N LEU A 97 -4.85 -3.16 5.94
CA LEU A 97 -4.63 -1.85 5.33
C LEU A 97 -5.34 -0.71 6.07
N ARG A 98 -6.52 -0.93 6.68
CA ARG A 98 -7.24 0.12 7.43
C ARG A 98 -6.50 0.64 8.65
N ARG A 99 -5.54 -0.14 9.16
CA ARG A 99 -4.77 0.25 10.34
C ARG A 99 -3.83 1.42 10.05
N TYR A 100 -3.26 1.52 8.84
CA TYR A 100 -2.37 2.62 8.48
C TYR A 100 -3.05 4.01 8.49
N PRO A 101 -4.15 4.24 7.75
CA PRO A 101 -4.82 5.54 7.76
C PRO A 101 -5.36 5.87 9.15
N TYR A 102 -5.88 4.89 9.91
CA TYR A 102 -6.30 5.13 11.29
C TYR A 102 -5.19 5.75 12.15
N LEU A 103 -3.99 5.15 12.15
CA LEU A 103 -2.87 5.64 12.94
C LEU A 103 -2.35 7.00 12.47
N ILE A 104 -2.22 7.15 11.16
CA ILE A 104 -1.69 8.38 10.56
C ILE A 104 -2.65 9.54 10.82
N TRP A 105 -3.95 9.37 10.55
CA TRP A 105 -4.94 10.44 10.70
C TRP A 105 -5.22 10.78 12.16
N ARG A 106 -5.14 9.81 13.07
CA ARG A 106 -5.30 10.09 14.51
C ARG A 106 -4.19 10.99 15.05
N LYS A 107 -2.98 10.89 14.49
CA LYS A 107 -1.80 11.64 14.94
C LYS A 107 -1.53 12.90 14.15
N ARG A 108 -1.92 12.94 12.87
CA ARG A 108 -1.69 14.08 11.95
C ARG A 108 -3.02 14.70 11.55
N ASN A 109 -3.20 15.97 11.89
CA ASN A 109 -4.31 16.82 11.47
C ASN A 109 -3.75 18.01 10.66
N PRO A 110 -4.22 18.29 9.42
CA PRO A 110 -5.28 17.61 8.65
C PRO A 110 -4.91 16.21 8.16
N GLU A 111 -5.94 15.45 7.73
CA GLU A 111 -5.78 14.11 7.14
C GLU A 111 -4.75 14.13 6.00
N VAL A 112 -3.69 13.36 6.16
CA VAL A 112 -2.67 13.21 5.12
C VAL A 112 -3.24 12.36 3.99
N PRO A 113 -3.29 12.87 2.74
CA PRO A 113 -3.76 12.08 1.60
C PRO A 113 -2.85 10.87 1.37
N CYS A 114 -3.45 9.68 1.33
CA CYS A 114 -2.73 8.44 1.07
C CYS A 114 -3.52 7.48 0.16
N LEU A 115 -2.80 6.70 -0.63
CA LEU A 115 -3.29 5.51 -1.31
C LEU A 115 -2.67 4.29 -0.64
N LEU A 116 -3.45 3.23 -0.53
CA LEU A 116 -3.05 1.98 0.14
C LEU A 116 -2.99 0.87 -0.88
N THR A 117 -1.91 0.10 -0.89
CA THR A 117 -1.71 -1.01 -1.83
C THR A 117 -1.49 -2.31 -1.10
N ALA A 118 -2.36 -3.28 -1.36
CA ALA A 118 -2.08 -4.69 -1.04
C ALA A 118 -1.40 -5.32 -2.26
N SER A 119 -0.18 -5.85 -2.08
CA SER A 119 0.60 -6.42 -3.16
C SER A 119 1.19 -7.78 -2.79
N ASP A 120 1.10 -8.79 -3.67
CA ASP A 120 1.98 -9.97 -3.58
C ASP A 120 3.25 -9.81 -4.43
N GLY A 121 3.44 -8.60 -4.96
CA GLY A 121 4.46 -8.17 -5.91
C GLY A 121 4.14 -8.48 -7.38
N VAL A 122 3.08 -9.24 -7.68
CA VAL A 122 2.58 -9.47 -9.04
C VAL A 122 1.19 -8.86 -9.20
N HIS A 123 0.29 -9.15 -8.27
CA HIS A 123 -1.04 -8.58 -8.16
C HIS A 123 -1.01 -7.41 -7.19
N ASN A 124 -1.49 -6.27 -7.66
CA ASN A 124 -1.48 -5.01 -6.91
C ASN A 124 -2.90 -4.47 -6.86
N PHE A 125 -3.47 -4.39 -5.66
CA PHE A 125 -4.77 -3.79 -5.40
C PHE A 125 -4.58 -2.47 -4.70
N VAL A 126 -5.08 -1.39 -5.31
CA VAL A 126 -4.93 -0.03 -4.80
C VAL A 126 -6.28 0.46 -4.29
N TYR A 127 -6.25 1.04 -3.10
CA TYR A 127 -7.40 1.56 -2.41
C TYR A 127 -7.20 3.02 -2.02
N ARG A 128 -8.28 3.79 -2.06
CA ARG A 128 -8.38 5.11 -1.47
C ARG A 128 -9.13 4.98 -0.15
N PRO A 129 -8.50 5.30 0.99
CA PRO A 129 -9.19 5.32 2.26
C PRO A 129 -10.04 6.59 2.39
N SER A 130 -11.18 6.48 3.06
CA SER A 130 -12.00 7.63 3.48
C SER A 130 -12.59 7.39 4.86
N LEU A 131 -12.68 8.47 5.65
CA LEU A 131 -13.27 8.44 6.98
C LEU A 131 -14.79 8.60 6.88
N LYS A 132 -15.53 7.65 7.47
CA LYS A 132 -17.01 7.63 7.55
C LYS A 132 -17.54 8.02 8.92
N GLY A 133 -16.69 8.05 9.94
CA GLY A 133 -17.05 8.33 11.33
C GLY A 133 -16.01 9.19 12.02
N ASP A 134 -15.90 9.04 13.34
CA ASP A 134 -14.91 9.76 14.14
C ASP A 134 -13.80 8.81 14.62
N LEU A 135 -12.55 9.22 14.46
CA LEU A 135 -11.39 8.44 14.86
C LEU A 135 -11.32 8.28 16.38
N GLU A 136 -11.74 9.29 17.14
CA GLU A 136 -11.67 9.29 18.61
C GLU A 136 -12.76 8.42 19.25
N SER A 137 -13.82 8.09 18.50
CA SER A 137 -14.87 7.17 18.95
C SER A 137 -14.42 5.70 19.02
N VAL A 138 -13.24 5.39 18.49
CA VAL A 138 -12.71 4.02 18.41
C VAL A 138 -11.68 3.78 19.50
N ASP A 139 -12.13 3.14 20.58
CA ASP A 139 -11.25 2.57 21.59
C ASP A 139 -10.67 1.23 21.12
N LEU A 140 -9.34 1.16 21.02
CA LEU A 140 -8.58 -0.03 20.63
C LEU A 140 -7.81 -0.65 21.81
N GLU A 141 -7.91 -0.10 23.01
CA GLU A 141 -7.14 -0.56 24.17
C GLU A 141 -7.63 -1.93 24.67
N GLY A 142 -6.70 -2.89 24.80
CA GLY A 142 -7.02 -4.25 25.27
C GLY A 142 -7.91 -5.08 24.32
N VAL A 143 -8.11 -4.61 23.08
CA VAL A 143 -9.01 -5.25 22.10
C VAL A 143 -8.26 -6.29 21.27
N SER A 144 -8.90 -7.42 20.95
CA SER A 144 -8.29 -8.45 20.08
C SER A 144 -8.08 -7.94 18.65
N PRO A 145 -7.10 -8.44 17.88
CA PRO A 145 -6.86 -8.01 16.50
C PRO A 145 -8.09 -8.11 15.59
N PHE A 146 -8.94 -9.12 15.78
CA PHE A 146 -10.17 -9.29 15.01
C PHE A 146 -11.20 -8.19 15.30
N GLU A 147 -11.36 -7.83 16.57
CA GLU A 147 -12.26 -6.77 16.99
C GLU A 147 -11.74 -5.38 16.56
N VAL A 148 -10.42 -5.18 16.55
CA VAL A 148 -9.80 -3.99 15.94
C VAL A 148 -10.19 -3.89 14.46
N ASP A 149 -10.03 -4.97 13.70
CA ASP A 149 -10.34 -4.98 12.26
C ASP A 149 -11.82 -4.67 11.99
N LYS A 150 -12.72 -5.22 12.83
CA LYS A 150 -14.16 -4.95 12.75
C LYS A 150 -14.47 -3.47 13.03
N LYS A 151 -13.96 -2.90 14.13
CA LYS A 151 -14.16 -1.49 14.49
C LYS A 151 -13.65 -0.55 13.39
N LEU A 152 -12.45 -0.81 12.87
CA LEU A 152 -11.87 0.01 11.81
C LEU A 152 -12.67 -0.07 10.50
N ARG A 153 -13.29 -1.22 10.20
CA ARG A 153 -14.15 -1.38 9.02
C ARG A 153 -15.41 -0.50 9.07
N GLU A 154 -15.91 -0.22 10.27
CA GLU A 154 -17.10 0.61 10.45
C GLU A 154 -16.81 2.10 10.20
N ILE A 155 -15.59 2.57 10.52
CA ILE A 155 -15.22 3.98 10.41
C ILE A 155 -14.35 4.33 9.19
N ILE A 156 -13.62 3.37 8.61
CA ILE A 156 -12.72 3.60 7.46
C ILE A 156 -13.16 2.74 6.28
N ASP A 157 -13.59 3.41 5.22
CA ASP A 157 -13.88 2.76 3.96
C ASP A 157 -12.63 2.65 3.09
N LEU A 158 -12.56 1.60 2.28
CA LEU A 158 -11.50 1.40 1.31
C LEU A 158 -12.11 1.23 -0.08
N GLU A 159 -12.20 2.33 -0.82
CA GLU A 159 -12.63 2.34 -2.21
C GLU A 159 -11.54 1.73 -3.08
N LYS A 160 -11.84 0.69 -3.85
CA LYS A 160 -10.88 0.13 -4.80
C LYS A 160 -10.77 1.04 -6.03
N VAL A 161 -9.63 1.70 -6.18
CA VAL A 161 -9.39 2.66 -7.28
C VAL A 161 -8.58 2.06 -8.43
N SER A 162 -7.84 0.98 -8.18
CA SER A 162 -7.08 0.32 -9.24
C SER A 162 -6.74 -1.14 -8.93
N TYR A 163 -6.53 -1.90 -9.98
CA TYR A 163 -5.94 -3.23 -9.91
C TYR A 163 -5.02 -3.46 -11.10
N ARG A 164 -3.85 -4.06 -10.84
CA ARG A 164 -2.95 -4.49 -11.90
C ARG A 164 -2.28 -5.82 -11.59
N ASP A 165 -2.41 -6.75 -12.55
CA ASP A 165 -1.62 -7.97 -12.64
C ASP A 165 -0.40 -7.70 -13.55
N PHE A 166 0.79 -7.70 -12.95
CA PHE A 166 2.04 -7.47 -13.69
C PHE A 166 2.42 -8.65 -14.57
N SER A 167 1.92 -9.86 -14.30
CA SER A 167 2.28 -11.04 -15.08
C SER A 167 1.71 -11.08 -16.49
N ARG A 168 0.66 -10.30 -16.74
CA ARG A 168 -0.04 -10.22 -18.03
C ARG A 168 0.19 -8.89 -18.75
N GLY A 169 0.94 -7.98 -18.15
CA GLY A 169 1.14 -6.63 -18.67
C GLY A 169 2.42 -6.51 -19.49
N GLU A 170 2.36 -5.79 -20.61
CA GLU A 170 3.55 -5.27 -21.28
C GLU A 170 4.31 -4.34 -20.32
N PRO A 171 5.66 -4.37 -20.29
CA PRO A 171 6.47 -3.53 -19.40
C PRO A 171 6.11 -2.03 -19.45
N GLU A 172 5.80 -1.51 -20.64
CA GLU A 172 5.40 -0.13 -20.85
C GLU A 172 4.08 0.20 -20.14
N ARG A 173 3.12 -0.73 -20.14
CA ARG A 173 1.82 -0.55 -19.47
C ARG A 173 1.96 -0.56 -17.95
N VAL A 174 2.79 -1.47 -17.42
CA VAL A 174 3.09 -1.52 -15.98
C VAL A 174 3.80 -0.22 -15.54
N SER A 175 4.78 0.23 -16.31
CA SER A 175 5.50 1.48 -16.07
C SER A 175 4.54 2.69 -16.07
N LYS A 176 3.67 2.79 -17.08
CA LYS A 176 2.68 3.87 -17.19
C LYS A 176 1.67 3.83 -16.04
N TRP A 177 1.26 2.65 -15.60
CA TRP A 177 0.34 2.50 -14.48
C TRP A 177 0.98 2.94 -13.16
N LEU A 178 2.23 2.51 -12.88
CA LEU A 178 2.97 2.96 -11.70
C LEU A 178 3.17 4.48 -11.72
N LYS A 179 3.50 5.06 -12.87
CA LYS A 179 3.62 6.53 -13.04
C LYS A 179 2.34 7.25 -12.64
N ARG A 180 1.18 6.79 -13.14
CA ARG A 180 -0.12 7.39 -12.79
C ARG A 180 -0.47 7.23 -11.32
N LEU A 181 -0.20 6.06 -10.75
CA LEU A 181 -0.45 5.77 -9.34
C LEU A 181 0.34 6.73 -8.44
N ILE A 182 1.64 6.84 -8.68
CA ILE A 182 2.55 7.64 -7.85
C ILE A 182 2.38 9.14 -8.10
N SER A 183 2.03 9.54 -9.33
CA SER A 183 1.77 10.96 -9.65
C SER A 183 0.41 11.47 -9.18
N GLY A 184 -0.41 10.65 -8.51
CA GLY A 184 -1.79 10.99 -8.12
C GLY A 184 -2.76 11.13 -9.31
N GLY A 185 -2.35 10.71 -10.51
CA GLY A 185 -3.10 10.86 -11.76
C GLY A 185 -4.09 9.72 -12.02
N LEU A 186 -4.54 9.01 -10.98
CA LEU A 186 -5.66 8.07 -11.08
C LEU A 186 -6.98 8.84 -11.07
N SER A 187 -7.17 9.73 -12.05
CA SER A 187 -8.48 10.25 -12.42
C SER A 187 -9.16 9.24 -13.35
N GLU A 188 -10.46 9.05 -13.12
CA GLU A 188 -11.32 8.12 -13.85
C GLU A 188 -11.26 8.36 -15.35
N GLY A 189 -11.07 7.27 -16.10
CA GLY A 189 -11.30 7.19 -17.53
C GLY A 189 -12.01 5.88 -17.81
#